data_AF-A0A7S2S196-F1
#
_entry.id   AF-A0A7S2S196-F1
#
_cell.length_a   1.000
_cell.length_b   1.000
_cell.length_c   1.000
_cell.angle_alpha   90.00
_cell.angle_beta   90.00
_cell.angle_gamma   90.00
#
_symmetry.space_group_name_H-M   'P 1'
#
loop_
_entity.id
_entity.type
_entity.pdbx_description
1 polymer ?
#
loop_
_entity_poly.entity_id
_entity_poly.type
_entity_poly.pdbx_seq_one_letter_code
_entity_poly.pdbx_strand_id
1 'polypeptide(L)'
;DIEKILHRSDLSGEGKRVWEELHSKSKAEDWTRDRMRGITDSLLQNRREKKQAGVNSALDSIGIKSTDNDEADKMKVEQSIQEKEKEEGAIELDLDSLAFRDGSHTMSNKKCDLPEKSWRAMKKGYEEVHVPAVRNVISSDEKLVPIKDLPSWTHDAFSGMDKLNRIQSKLCDVALKTSE
;
A
#
# COMPACT_ATOMS: atom_id res chain seq x y z
N ASP A 1 30.65 -17.47 -2.41
CA ASP A 1 30.77 -18.17 -1.12
C ASP A 1 30.38 -17.27 0.05
N ILE A 2 29.09 -17.06 0.25
CA ILE A 2 28.54 -16.26 1.37
C ILE A 2 28.72 -17.01 2.71
N GLU A 3 28.65 -18.34 2.67
CA GLU A 3 28.90 -19.22 3.82
C GLU A 3 30.31 -19.03 4.42
N LYS A 4 31.35 -18.85 3.59
CA LYS A 4 32.72 -18.62 4.05
C LYS A 4 32.90 -17.26 4.75
N ILE A 5 32.08 -16.28 4.40
CA ILE A 5 32.15 -14.93 4.99
C ILE A 5 31.51 -14.93 6.38
N LEU A 6 30.36 -15.60 6.54
CA LEU A 6 29.67 -15.78 7.84
C LEU A 6 30.49 -16.59 8.85
N HIS A 7 31.31 -17.54 8.37
CA HIS A 7 32.19 -18.32 9.26
C HIS A 7 33.43 -17.55 9.75
N ARG A 8 33.79 -16.42 9.11
CA ARG A 8 35.02 -15.69 9.43
C ARG A 8 34.80 -14.52 10.39
N SER A 9 33.57 -14.03 10.54
CA SER A 9 33.28 -12.79 11.26
C SER A 9 32.78 -12.94 12.70
N ASP A 10 32.22 -14.10 13.09
CA ASP A 10 31.44 -14.17 14.33
C ASP A 10 32.00 -15.20 15.33
N LEU A 11 32.69 -14.71 16.38
CA LEU A 11 33.14 -15.52 17.52
C LEU A 11 31.98 -16.03 18.40
N SER A 12 30.79 -15.41 18.33
CA SER A 12 29.62 -15.75 19.17
C SER A 12 28.71 -16.83 18.58
N GLY A 13 28.84 -17.15 17.28
CA GLY A 13 27.96 -18.11 16.59
C GLY A 13 26.50 -17.66 16.43
N GLU A 14 26.16 -16.44 16.84
CA GLU A 14 24.80 -15.88 16.78
C GLU A 14 24.34 -15.68 15.33
N GLY A 15 25.22 -15.21 14.45
CA GLY A 15 24.90 -15.03 13.03
C GLY A 15 24.46 -16.33 12.36
N LYS A 16 25.15 -17.44 12.64
CA LYS A 16 24.78 -18.77 12.13
C LYS A 16 23.43 -19.23 12.66
N ARG A 17 23.17 -18.98 13.94
CA ARG A 17 21.92 -19.38 14.62
C ARG A 17 20.71 -18.60 14.09
N VAL A 18 20.85 -17.28 13.89
CA VAL A 18 19.81 -16.45 13.25
C VAL A 18 19.57 -16.90 11.81
N TRP A 19 20.63 -17.27 11.09
CA TRP A 19 20.52 -17.74 9.70
C TRP A 19 19.81 -19.09 9.59
N GLU A 20 20.15 -20.05 10.46
CA GLU A 20 19.45 -21.34 10.59
C GLU A 20 18.00 -21.17 11.03
N GLU A 21 17.72 -20.23 11.95
CA GLU A 21 16.36 -19.93 12.41
C GLU A 21 15.51 -19.32 11.29
N LEU A 22 16.07 -18.41 10.49
CA LEU A 22 15.41 -17.83 9.32
C LEU A 22 15.10 -18.92 8.28
N HIS A 23 16.04 -19.85 8.04
CA HIS A 23 15.85 -20.95 7.10
C HIS A 23 14.89 -22.03 7.63
N SER A 24 14.78 -22.17 8.95
CA SER A 24 13.80 -23.06 9.59
C SER A 24 12.39 -22.47 9.51
N LYS A 25 12.23 -21.17 9.78
CA LYS A 25 10.93 -20.46 9.79
C LYS A 25 10.46 -20.01 8.41
N SER A 26 11.34 -20.01 7.41
CA SER A 26 11.02 -19.74 6.01
C SER A 26 10.66 -21.00 5.22
N LYS A 27 10.27 -22.08 5.91
CA LYS A 27 9.75 -23.28 5.25
C LYS A 27 8.27 -23.09 4.95
N ALA A 28 7.89 -23.40 3.72
CA ALA A 28 6.51 -23.31 3.23
C ALA A 28 5.49 -24.06 4.11
N GLU A 29 5.93 -25.04 4.90
CA GLU A 29 5.10 -25.88 5.77
C GLU A 29 4.49 -25.12 6.97
N ASP A 30 5.18 -24.12 7.51
CA ASP A 30 4.68 -23.32 8.65
C ASP A 30 3.58 -22.34 8.20
N TRP A 31 3.65 -21.86 6.96
CA TRP A 31 2.60 -21.04 6.36
C TRP A 31 1.32 -21.83 6.07
N THR A 32 1.43 -23.08 5.63
CA THR A 32 0.26 -23.94 5.38
C THR A 32 -0.50 -24.25 6.67
N ARG A 33 0.20 -24.40 7.79
CA ARG A 33 -0.41 -24.67 9.10
C ARG A 33 -1.23 -23.47 9.59
N ASP A 34 -0.68 -22.26 9.47
CA ASP A 34 -1.36 -21.04 9.92
C ASP A 34 -2.56 -20.68 9.01
N ARG A 35 -2.44 -20.96 7.70
CA ARG A 35 -3.54 -20.83 6.75
C ARG A 35 -4.68 -21.83 7.00
N MET A 36 -4.36 -23.08 7.35
CA MET A 36 -5.39 -24.07 7.69
C MET A 36 -6.15 -23.67 8.96
N ARG A 37 -5.49 -23.06 9.94
CA ARG A 37 -6.13 -22.52 11.14
C ARG A 37 -7.11 -21.39 10.82
N GLY A 38 -6.73 -20.46 9.93
CA GLY A 38 -7.63 -19.41 9.45
C GLY A 38 -8.86 -19.92 8.69
N ILE A 39 -8.70 -21.01 7.92
CA ILE A 39 -9.83 -21.67 7.23
C ILE A 39 -10.79 -22.32 8.23
N THR A 40 -10.28 -22.97 9.28
CA THR A 40 -11.14 -23.58 10.31
C THR A 40 -11.89 -22.53 11.13
N ASP A 41 -11.26 -21.39 11.43
CA ASP A 41 -11.92 -20.28 12.15
C ASP A 41 -12.99 -19.60 11.30
N SER A 42 -12.75 -19.43 9.99
CA SER A 42 -13.76 -18.90 9.06
C SER A 42 -15.00 -19.81 8.97
N LEU A 43 -14.83 -21.13 8.96
CA LEU A 43 -15.96 -22.06 8.96
C LEU A 43 -16.76 -22.03 10.26
N LEU A 44 -16.12 -21.82 11.41
CA LEU A 44 -16.79 -21.65 12.70
C LEU A 44 -17.54 -20.32 12.78
N GLN A 45 -17.00 -19.25 12.21
CA GLN A 45 -17.65 -17.94 12.08
C GLN A 45 -18.93 -18.05 11.25
N ASN A 46 -18.84 -18.67 10.07
CA ASN A 46 -19.96 -18.86 9.15
C ASN A 46 -21.08 -19.73 9.78
N ARG A 47 -20.71 -20.67 10.65
CA ARG A 47 -21.66 -21.49 11.43
C ARG A 47 -22.36 -20.69 12.54
N ARG A 48 -21.68 -19.70 13.14
CA ARG A 48 -22.27 -18.79 14.15
C ARG A 48 -23.24 -17.80 13.51
N GLU A 49 -22.89 -17.25 12.35
CA GLU A 49 -23.73 -16.32 11.58
C GLU A 49 -25.04 -16.98 11.12
N LYS A 50 -24.97 -18.24 10.63
CA LYS A 50 -26.18 -19.02 10.28
C LYS A 50 -27.09 -19.32 11.46
N LYS A 51 -26.53 -19.48 12.67
CA LYS A 51 -27.34 -19.65 13.89
C LYS A 51 -28.04 -18.35 14.28
N GLN A 52 -27.37 -17.19 14.19
CA GLN A 52 -27.96 -15.88 14.49
C GLN A 52 -29.07 -15.48 13.51
N ALA A 53 -28.92 -15.77 12.21
CA ALA A 53 -29.97 -15.52 11.23
C ALA A 53 -31.28 -16.29 11.51
N GLY A 54 -31.17 -17.53 12.04
CA GLY A 54 -32.33 -18.31 12.47
C GLY A 54 -33.05 -17.74 13.70
N VAL A 55 -32.33 -17.05 14.61
CA VAL A 55 -32.94 -16.39 15.77
C VAL A 55 -33.69 -15.12 15.35
N ASN A 56 -33.13 -14.34 14.42
CA ASN A 56 -33.77 -13.13 13.90
C ASN A 56 -35.03 -13.43 13.09
N SER A 57 -35.04 -14.53 12.32
CA SER A 57 -36.24 -15.00 11.62
C SER A 57 -37.34 -15.49 12.57
N ALA A 58 -36.98 -16.08 13.72
CA ALA A 58 -37.94 -16.48 14.74
C ALA A 58 -38.55 -15.28 15.49
N LEU A 59 -37.81 -14.17 15.61
CA LEU A 59 -38.30 -12.91 16.17
C LEU A 59 -39.31 -12.21 15.24
N ASP A 60 -39.14 -12.33 13.92
CA ASP A 60 -40.05 -11.75 12.91
C ASP A 60 -41.41 -12.47 12.83
N SER A 61 -41.48 -13.71 13.36
CA SER A 61 -42.72 -14.48 13.46
C SER A 61 -43.55 -14.11 14.71
N ILE A 62 -42.96 -13.36 15.65
CA ILE A 62 -43.62 -12.81 16.84
C ILE A 62 -43.96 -11.35 16.53
N GLY A 63 -45.08 -11.15 15.82
CA GLY A 63 -45.47 -9.85 15.27
C GLY A 63 -45.60 -8.72 16.30
N ILE A 64 -44.57 -7.88 16.40
CA ILE A 64 -44.64 -6.56 17.03
C ILE A 64 -44.69 -5.52 15.89
N LYS A 65 -45.89 -4.99 15.64
CA LYS A 65 -46.18 -3.90 14.69
C LYS A 65 -46.47 -2.60 15.46
N SER A 66 -45.92 -1.49 14.99
CA SER A 66 -46.44 -0.13 15.25
C SER A 66 -46.16 0.70 13.99
N THR A 67 -47.12 0.76 13.06
CA THR A 67 -48.23 1.74 12.85
C THR A 67 -47.86 2.78 11.80
N ASP A 68 -48.77 2.92 10.84
CA ASP A 68 -48.68 3.58 9.54
C ASP A 68 -48.82 5.11 9.62
N ASN A 69 -48.39 5.82 8.56
CA ASN A 69 -49.13 6.97 8.01
C ASN A 69 -48.61 7.33 6.61
N ASP A 70 -49.46 7.07 5.62
CA ASP A 70 -49.36 7.60 4.25
C ASP A 70 -50.02 8.99 4.19
N GLU A 71 -49.31 9.99 3.67
CA GLU A 71 -49.86 11.32 3.37
C GLU A 71 -49.59 11.67 1.91
N ALA A 72 -50.64 11.91 1.15
CA ALA A 72 -50.59 12.50 -0.18
C ALA A 72 -51.74 13.49 -0.34
N ASP A 73 -51.48 14.80 -0.26
CA ASP A 73 -52.16 15.76 -1.14
C ASP A 73 -51.36 17.04 -1.35
N LYS A 74 -51.56 17.63 -2.52
CA LYS A 74 -50.76 18.69 -3.14
C LYS A 74 -51.28 20.10 -2.84
N MET A 75 -50.34 21.04 -2.98
CA MET A 75 -50.46 22.40 -3.54
C MET A 75 -50.51 23.63 -2.61
N LYS A 76 -49.43 24.42 -2.80
CA LYS A 76 -49.38 25.87 -3.03
C LYS A 76 -49.10 26.77 -1.82
N VAL A 77 -47.82 27.14 -1.67
CA VAL A 77 -47.40 28.40 -1.04
C VAL A 77 -46.29 29.01 -1.90
N GLU A 78 -46.66 30.05 -2.65
CA GLU A 78 -45.72 31.08 -3.10
C GLU A 78 -45.36 31.91 -1.87
N GLN A 79 -44.11 31.83 -1.40
CA GLN A 79 -43.54 32.84 -0.52
C GLN A 79 -42.11 33.14 -0.94
N SER A 80 -41.96 34.33 -1.50
CA SER A 80 -40.83 35.25 -1.34
C SER A 80 -39.43 34.63 -1.39
N ILE A 81 -38.74 34.88 -2.50
CA ILE A 81 -37.29 34.85 -2.59
C ILE A 81 -36.77 35.90 -1.59
N GLN A 82 -36.48 35.46 -0.37
CA GLN A 82 -35.55 36.15 0.51
C GLN A 82 -34.17 35.64 0.12
N GLU A 83 -33.38 36.51 -0.48
CA GLU A 83 -31.94 36.38 -0.61
C GLU A 83 -31.36 36.30 0.80
N LYS A 84 -31.38 35.09 1.38
CA LYS A 84 -30.52 34.77 2.50
C LYS A 84 -29.11 34.74 1.93
N GLU A 85 -28.35 35.77 2.25
CA GLU A 85 -26.90 35.71 2.28
C GLU A 85 -26.54 34.35 2.89
N LYS A 86 -26.06 33.45 2.03
CA LYS A 86 -25.64 32.13 2.43
C LYS A 86 -24.34 32.37 3.17
N GLU A 87 -24.44 32.69 4.46
CA GLU A 87 -23.36 32.43 5.40
C GLU A 87 -23.07 30.93 5.22
N GLU A 88 -22.07 30.62 4.40
CA GLU A 88 -21.61 29.25 4.20
C GLU A 88 -20.93 28.85 5.51
N GLY A 89 -21.79 28.50 6.48
CA GLY A 89 -21.37 27.97 7.77
C GLY A 89 -20.45 26.78 7.52
N ALA A 90 -19.36 26.74 8.28
CA ALA A 90 -18.37 25.68 8.16
C ALA A 90 -19.07 24.31 8.19
N ILE A 91 -18.83 23.52 7.15
CA ILE A 91 -19.34 22.15 7.08
C ILE A 91 -18.55 21.32 8.09
N GLU A 92 -19.23 20.74 9.06
CA GLU A 92 -18.62 19.80 9.98
C GLU A 92 -18.25 18.53 9.22
N LEU A 93 -16.97 18.16 9.27
CA LEU A 93 -16.42 16.99 8.60
C LEU A 93 -15.99 15.96 9.63
N ASP A 94 -16.39 14.71 9.41
CA ASP A 94 -15.87 13.58 10.16
C ASP A 94 -14.49 13.18 9.61
N LEU A 95 -13.45 13.63 10.29
CA LEU A 95 -12.05 13.38 9.92
C LEU A 95 -11.69 11.89 10.04
N ASP A 96 -12.35 11.13 10.91
CA ASP A 96 -12.09 9.70 11.09
C ASP A 96 -12.59 8.89 9.90
N SER A 97 -13.70 9.32 9.27
CA SER A 97 -14.20 8.72 8.04
C SER A 97 -13.31 9.00 6.82
N LEU A 98 -12.62 10.15 6.81
CA LEU A 98 -11.72 10.57 5.73
C LEU A 98 -10.32 9.96 5.87
N ALA A 99 -9.99 9.44 7.05
CA ALA A 99 -8.69 8.82 7.30
C ALA A 99 -8.55 7.47 6.58
N PHE A 100 -7.38 7.24 6.01
CA PHE A 100 -7.02 5.96 5.41
C PHE A 100 -6.73 4.92 6.49
N ARG A 101 -7.69 4.02 6.75
CA ARG A 101 -7.60 2.98 7.80
C ARG A 101 -6.37 2.07 7.65
N ASP A 102 -5.98 1.77 6.41
CA ASP A 102 -4.85 0.90 6.08
C ASP A 102 -3.54 1.67 5.86
N GLY A 103 -3.53 3.01 6.04
CA GLY A 103 -2.35 3.86 5.93
C GLY A 103 -1.58 3.64 4.63
N SER A 104 -0.30 3.27 4.73
CA SER A 104 0.59 3.02 3.58
C SER A 104 0.20 1.81 2.72
N HIS A 105 -0.67 0.92 3.21
CA HIS A 105 -1.19 -0.21 2.44
C HIS A 105 -2.43 0.17 1.61
N THR A 106 -2.93 1.41 1.75
CA THR A 106 -4.05 1.91 0.97
C THR A 106 -3.68 1.95 -0.51
N MET A 107 -4.32 1.08 -1.30
CA MET A 107 -4.14 1.03 -2.75
C MET A 107 -5.11 1.99 -3.44
N SER A 108 -4.71 3.26 -3.59
CA SER A 108 -5.50 4.26 -4.36
C SER A 108 -5.66 3.85 -5.83
N ASN A 109 -4.68 3.12 -6.37
CA ASN A 109 -4.72 2.60 -7.73
C ASN A 109 -5.60 1.35 -7.81
N LYS A 110 -6.72 1.43 -8.53
CA LYS A 110 -7.67 0.30 -8.73
C LYS A 110 -7.11 -0.83 -9.60
N LYS A 111 -6.08 -0.56 -10.40
CA LYS A 111 -5.41 -1.51 -11.30
C LYS A 111 -3.91 -1.32 -11.21
N CYS A 112 -3.17 -2.42 -11.38
CA CYS A 112 -1.71 -2.44 -11.48
C CYS A 112 -1.34 -2.91 -12.88
N ASP A 113 -0.85 -1.99 -13.70
CA ASP A 113 -0.40 -2.29 -15.06
C ASP A 113 1.05 -2.77 -15.01
N LEU A 114 1.27 -4.00 -15.46
CA LEU A 114 2.59 -4.60 -15.51
C LEU A 114 3.23 -4.35 -16.88
N PRO A 115 4.57 -4.27 -16.98
CA PRO A 115 5.26 -4.16 -18.27
C PRO A 115 4.91 -5.34 -19.20
N GLU A 116 4.90 -5.12 -20.51
CA GLU A 116 4.42 -6.10 -21.53
C GLU A 116 5.06 -7.49 -21.44
N LYS A 117 6.31 -7.59 -21.00
CA LYS A 117 7.05 -8.85 -20.89
C LYS A 117 6.85 -9.56 -19.54
N SER A 118 6.02 -9.01 -18.67
CA SER A 118 5.67 -9.66 -17.42
C SER A 118 4.81 -10.88 -17.67
N TRP A 119 4.98 -11.89 -16.83
CA TRP A 119 4.21 -13.13 -16.94
C TRP A 119 3.84 -13.67 -15.56
N ARG A 120 2.76 -14.44 -15.52
CA ARG A 120 2.16 -14.97 -14.31
C ARG A 120 2.22 -16.49 -14.31
N ALA A 121 2.75 -17.08 -13.25
CA ALA A 121 2.77 -18.51 -13.00
C ALA A 121 1.83 -18.85 -11.84
N MET A 122 0.77 -19.61 -12.08
CA MET A 122 -0.04 -20.18 -11.00
C MET A 122 0.61 -21.47 -10.51
N LYS A 123 1.00 -21.52 -9.24
CA LYS A 123 1.56 -22.71 -8.58
C LYS A 123 0.63 -23.14 -7.43
N LYS A 124 0.86 -24.34 -6.89
CA LYS A 124 0.03 -24.84 -5.77
C LYS A 124 0.30 -24.01 -4.52
N GLY A 125 -0.68 -23.18 -4.13
CA GLY A 125 -0.65 -22.39 -2.90
C GLY A 125 -0.15 -20.95 -3.06
N TYR A 126 0.38 -20.57 -4.22
CA TYR A 126 0.86 -19.21 -4.47
C TYR A 126 0.92 -18.89 -5.97
N GLU A 127 0.96 -17.59 -6.27
CA GLU A 127 1.09 -17.06 -7.62
C GLU A 127 2.44 -16.34 -7.73
N GLU A 128 3.19 -16.63 -8.80
CA GLU A 128 4.42 -15.91 -9.12
C GLU A 128 4.13 -14.92 -10.24
N VAL A 129 4.45 -13.65 -10.02
CA VAL A 129 4.43 -12.63 -11.05
C VAL A 129 5.88 -12.22 -11.33
N HIS A 130 6.33 -12.53 -12.54
CA HIS A 130 7.69 -12.23 -12.98
C HIS A 130 7.68 -10.95 -13.79
N VAL A 131 8.41 -9.93 -13.30
CA VAL A 131 8.58 -8.64 -13.99
C VAL A 131 10.03 -8.55 -14.48
N PRO A 132 10.29 -8.59 -15.80
CA PRO A 132 11.64 -8.49 -16.32
C PRO A 132 12.30 -7.14 -15.99
N ALA A 133 13.62 -7.16 -15.83
CA ALA A 133 14.40 -5.94 -15.66
C ALA A 133 14.24 -5.03 -16.88
N VAL A 134 13.89 -3.76 -16.63
CA VAL A 134 13.79 -2.74 -17.68
C VAL A 134 15.21 -2.36 -18.13
N ARG A 135 15.47 -2.46 -19.44
CA ARG A 135 16.73 -1.95 -20.01
C ARG A 135 16.67 -0.43 -20.01
N ASN A 136 17.72 0.24 -19.54
CA ASN A 136 17.78 1.69 -19.61
C ASN A 136 17.93 2.11 -21.09
N VAL A 137 17.04 2.99 -21.56
CA VAL A 137 17.28 3.71 -22.80
C VAL A 137 18.05 4.97 -22.41
N ILE A 138 19.30 5.05 -22.86
CA ILE A 138 20.12 6.25 -22.70
C ILE A 138 19.63 7.21 -23.79
N SER A 139 19.14 8.38 -23.38
CA SER A 139 18.83 9.44 -24.33
C SER A 139 20.14 10.01 -24.86
N SER A 140 20.20 10.33 -26.16
CA SER A 140 21.40 10.90 -26.80
C SER A 140 21.88 12.20 -26.15
N ASP A 141 20.97 12.92 -25.51
CA ASP A 141 21.21 14.27 -25.02
C ASP A 141 21.77 14.31 -23.58
N GLU A 142 21.98 13.14 -22.96
CA GLU A 142 22.39 13.04 -21.57
C GLU A 142 23.89 12.86 -21.42
N LYS A 143 24.55 13.85 -20.82
CA LYS A 143 25.97 13.82 -20.46
C LYS A 143 26.11 13.67 -18.95
N LEU A 144 27.04 12.82 -18.52
CA LEU A 144 27.41 12.70 -17.12
C LEU A 144 28.27 13.90 -16.74
N VAL A 145 27.92 14.58 -15.65
CA VAL A 145 28.66 15.74 -15.16
C VAL A 145 29.91 15.24 -14.42
N PRO A 146 31.13 15.57 -14.88
CA PRO A 146 32.36 15.31 -14.14
C PRO A 146 32.36 16.15 -12.86
N ILE A 147 32.94 15.62 -11.78
CA ILE A 147 33.01 16.36 -10.52
C ILE A 147 33.84 17.64 -10.65
N LYS A 148 34.78 17.68 -11.60
CA LYS A 148 35.59 18.87 -11.91
C LYS A 148 34.78 20.07 -12.41
N ASP A 149 33.61 19.83 -12.98
CA ASP A 149 32.73 20.88 -13.51
C ASP A 149 31.81 21.44 -12.41
N LEU A 150 31.82 20.83 -11.22
CA LEU A 150 31.08 21.31 -10.06
C LEU A 150 31.81 22.48 -9.38
N PRO A 151 31.10 23.26 -8.53
CA PRO A 151 31.73 24.30 -7.73
C PRO A 151 32.80 23.70 -6.80
N SER A 152 33.94 24.40 -6.65
CA SER A 152 35.10 23.91 -5.88
C SER A 152 34.78 23.54 -4.44
N TRP A 153 33.82 24.22 -3.81
CA TRP A 153 33.36 23.92 -2.44
C TRP A 153 32.66 22.57 -2.30
N THR A 154 32.22 21.96 -3.41
CA THR A 154 31.55 20.64 -3.41
C THR A 154 32.53 19.47 -3.52
N HIS A 155 33.76 19.70 -3.97
CA HIS A 155 34.68 18.62 -4.36
C HIS A 155 35.06 17.70 -3.19
N ASP A 156 35.21 18.25 -1.99
CA ASP A 156 35.54 17.49 -0.78
C ASP A 156 34.45 16.46 -0.43
N ALA A 157 33.19 16.76 -0.75
CA ALA A 157 32.07 15.85 -0.50
C ALA A 157 32.02 14.65 -1.48
N PHE A 158 32.68 14.78 -2.65
CA PHE A 158 32.72 13.75 -3.68
C PHE A 158 34.09 13.08 -3.82
N SER A 159 34.87 13.04 -2.73
CA SER A 159 36.19 12.39 -2.72
C SER A 159 36.11 10.94 -3.18
N GLY A 160 36.91 10.55 -4.18
CA GLY A 160 36.94 9.19 -4.72
C GLY A 160 35.92 8.90 -5.83
N MET A 161 35.15 9.89 -6.27
CA MET A 161 34.27 9.79 -7.43
C MET A 161 34.80 10.69 -8.57
N ASP A 162 34.69 10.23 -9.81
CA ASP A 162 35.14 11.01 -10.98
C ASP A 162 33.99 11.78 -11.66
N LYS A 163 32.77 11.20 -11.62
CA LYS A 163 31.58 11.71 -12.30
C LYS A 163 30.31 11.37 -11.54
N LEU A 164 29.31 12.24 -11.64
CA LEU A 164 27.98 12.02 -11.10
C LEU A 164 27.23 10.94 -11.89
N ASN A 165 26.29 10.26 -11.24
CA ASN A 165 25.38 9.34 -11.93
C ASN A 165 24.36 10.08 -12.80
N ARG A 166 23.58 9.35 -13.61
CA ARG A 166 22.61 9.94 -14.56
C ARG A 166 21.57 10.85 -13.89
N ILE A 167 21.01 10.41 -12.76
CA ILE A 167 19.97 11.16 -12.03
C ILE A 167 20.57 12.41 -11.38
N GLN A 168 21.72 12.25 -10.73
CA GLN A 168 22.48 13.33 -10.12
C GLN A 168 22.89 14.37 -11.16
N SER A 169 23.35 13.94 -12.34
CA SER A 169 23.73 14.86 -13.44
C SER A 169 22.54 15.68 -13.93
N LYS A 170 21.34 15.11 -14.01
CA LYS A 170 20.11 15.86 -14.36
C LYS A 170 19.66 16.83 -13.28
N LEU A 171 19.80 16.43 -12.01
CA LEU A 171 19.34 17.23 -10.89
C LEU A 171 20.35 18.32 -10.48
N CYS A 172 21.62 18.18 -10.88
CA CYS A 172 22.73 19.05 -10.49
C CYS A 172 22.42 20.54 -10.71
N ASP A 173 21.85 20.89 -11.85
CA ASP A 173 21.53 22.29 -12.17
C ASP A 173 20.48 22.86 -11.22
N VAL A 174 19.39 22.12 -10.98
CA VAL A 174 18.31 22.55 -10.08
C VAL A 174 18.79 22.57 -8.63
N ALA A 175 19.49 21.52 -8.18
CA ALA A 175 19.91 21.39 -6.78
C ALA A 175 20.97 22.41 -6.34
N LEU A 176 21.83 22.88 -7.26
CA LEU A 176 22.93 23.80 -6.92
C LEU A 176 22.71 25.24 -7.38
N LYS A 177 21.89 25.48 -8.42
CA LYS A 177 21.75 26.81 -9.03
C LYS A 177 20.40 27.47 -8.74
N THR A 178 19.41 26.74 -8.24
CA THR A 178 18.06 27.26 -7.99
C THR A 178 17.55 26.79 -6.61
N SER A 179 16.78 27.64 -5.93
CA SER A 179 16.21 27.35 -4.60
C SER A 179 14.68 27.37 -4.61
N GLU A 180 14.07 27.00 -5.73
CA GLU A 180 12.62 26.96 -5.92
C GLU A 180 12.02 25.63 -5.43
#